data_AF-A0A2G6CHK8-F1
#
_entry.id   AF-A0A2G6CHK8-F1
#
_cell.length_a   1.000
_cell.length_b   1.000
_cell.length_c   1.000
_cell.angle_alpha   90.00
_cell.angle_beta   90.00
_cell.angle_gamma   90.00
#
_symmetry.space_group_name_H-M   'P 1'
#
loop_
_entity.id
_entity.type
_entity.pdbx_description
1 polymer ?
#
loop_
_entity_poly.entity_id
_entity_poly.type
_entity_poly.pdbx_seq_one_letter_code
_entity_poly.pdbx_strand_id
1 'polypeptide(L)'
;MVRQVFAVLLVIIGFAGGALAADRAEMRRFLEVTGFDVAITSMRESAKAGPALTGDAANTFAHSYEELVDQIFVPEEMLGRALDMMEAVMPAALVEYGIGFYGSDLGQRLVAVENASHMTPDAERMALGEEIVAQLMEANPARIKDYRAMQEAIGGTDTSLAALIEIQLRYIMAADAARGEQTYSEDELRTLLMQSEPQMRAHLDSYALVASAYAYRDIPDADIKAYREVLESDEMRQVYEILNAVQNEIMAERYETLAAELAKLPPVQSL
;
A
#
# COMPACT_ATOMS: atom_id res chain seq x y z
N MET A 1 33.92 -9.06 56.19
CA MET A 1 34.48 -8.38 55.01
C MET A 1 33.49 -8.58 53.88
N VAL A 2 32.83 -7.49 53.50
CA VAL A 2 31.66 -7.42 52.60
C VAL A 2 32.10 -7.66 51.16
N ARG A 3 31.32 -8.43 50.37
CA ARG A 3 31.38 -8.35 48.90
C ARG A 3 29.96 -8.24 48.37
N GLN A 4 29.64 -7.02 47.96
CA GLN A 4 28.33 -6.54 47.51
C GLN A 4 27.94 -7.16 46.17
N VAL A 5 26.69 -7.57 46.08
CA VAL A 5 25.95 -7.83 44.84
C VAL A 5 25.60 -6.47 44.24
N PHE A 6 26.09 -6.16 43.05
CA PHE A 6 25.60 -5.02 42.27
C PHE A 6 24.33 -5.47 41.54
N ALA A 7 23.18 -5.12 42.10
CA ALA A 7 21.92 -5.06 41.36
C ALA A 7 21.89 -3.73 40.62
N VAL A 8 21.95 -3.77 39.28
CA VAL A 8 21.68 -2.60 38.45
C VAL A 8 20.17 -2.41 38.40
N LEU A 9 19.70 -1.40 39.13
CA LEU A 9 18.32 -0.95 39.10
C LEU A 9 18.13 -0.10 37.83
N LEU A 10 17.43 -0.65 36.84
CA LEU A 10 16.99 0.09 35.66
C LEU A 10 15.83 1.00 36.07
N VAL A 11 16.14 2.26 36.39
CA VAL A 11 15.13 3.30 36.61
C VAL A 11 14.57 3.69 35.26
N ILE A 12 13.41 3.14 34.92
CA ILE A 12 12.58 3.63 33.82
C ILE A 12 11.98 4.96 34.28
N ILE A 13 12.60 6.07 33.87
CA ILE A 13 11.98 7.39 34.00
C ILE A 13 10.93 7.47 32.90
N GLY A 14 9.68 7.19 33.27
CA GLY A 14 8.52 7.35 32.41
C GLY A 14 8.27 8.82 32.12
N PHE A 15 8.49 9.25 30.88
CA PHE A 15 7.81 10.41 30.32
C PHE A 15 6.40 9.97 29.94
N ALA A 16 5.48 9.99 30.91
CA ALA A 16 4.05 9.85 30.66
C ALA A 16 3.49 11.17 30.12
N GLY A 17 3.84 11.51 28.88
CA GLY A 17 2.96 12.30 28.03
C GLY A 17 1.98 11.33 27.40
N GLY A 18 0.86 11.06 28.06
CA GLY A 18 -0.17 10.17 27.52
C GLY A 18 -0.76 10.79 26.27
N ALA A 19 -0.27 10.39 25.09
CA ALA A 19 -1.03 10.54 23.87
C ALA A 19 -2.32 9.73 24.08
N LEU A 20 -3.45 10.41 24.12
CA LEU A 20 -4.75 9.74 24.09
C LEU A 20 -4.82 8.97 22.76
N ALA A 21 -5.26 7.72 22.79
CA ALA A 21 -5.65 7.03 21.57
C ALA A 21 -6.92 7.70 21.02
N ALA A 22 -7.04 7.84 19.69
CA ALA A 22 -8.26 8.37 19.10
C ALA A 22 -9.43 7.40 19.33
N ASP A 23 -10.65 7.92 19.36
CA ASP A 23 -11.85 7.08 19.42
C ASP A 23 -11.98 6.26 18.11
N ARG A 24 -12.49 5.03 18.20
CA ARG A 24 -12.63 4.13 17.03
C ARG A 24 -13.42 4.77 15.90
N ALA A 25 -14.48 5.54 16.22
CA ALA A 25 -15.28 6.20 15.20
C ALA A 25 -14.49 7.32 14.50
N GLU A 26 -13.59 7.99 15.22
CA GLU A 26 -12.69 9.00 14.68
C GLU A 26 -11.62 8.37 13.77
N MET A 27 -11.03 7.24 14.18
CA MET A 27 -10.12 6.48 13.31
C MET A 27 -10.81 5.97 12.04
N ARG A 28 -12.06 5.51 12.15
CA ARG A 28 -12.87 5.13 10.98
C ARG A 28 -13.09 6.30 10.03
N ARG A 29 -13.50 7.45 10.57
CA ARG A 29 -13.64 8.69 9.78
C ARG A 29 -12.33 9.09 9.12
N PHE A 30 -11.22 8.96 9.84
CA PHE A 30 -9.90 9.26 9.32
C PHE A 30 -9.58 8.37 8.11
N LEU A 31 -9.78 7.05 8.19
CA LEU A 31 -9.58 6.13 7.07
C LEU A 31 -10.44 6.50 5.85
N GLU A 32 -11.71 6.83 6.05
CA GLU A 32 -12.65 7.22 4.98
C GLU A 32 -12.25 8.52 4.29
N VAL A 33 -11.86 9.53 5.08
CA VAL A 33 -11.53 10.87 4.56
C VAL A 33 -10.16 10.87 3.86
N THR A 34 -9.26 10.00 4.28
CA THR A 34 -7.92 9.86 3.68
C THR A 34 -7.87 8.84 2.53
N GLY A 35 -8.92 8.04 2.33
CA GLY A 35 -8.98 7.00 1.30
C GLY A 35 -8.22 5.72 1.63
N PHE A 36 -7.73 5.58 2.87
CA PHE A 36 -7.02 4.37 3.30
C PHE A 36 -7.95 3.17 3.48
N ASP A 37 -9.24 3.39 3.74
CA ASP A 37 -10.24 2.32 3.68
C ASP A 37 -10.31 1.69 2.28
N VAL A 38 -10.27 2.51 1.23
CA VAL A 38 -10.19 2.04 -0.17
C VAL A 38 -8.88 1.28 -0.40
N ALA A 39 -7.74 1.79 0.06
CA ALA A 39 -6.45 1.13 -0.09
C ALA A 39 -6.39 -0.26 0.61
N ILE A 40 -7.02 -0.38 1.77
CA ILE A 40 -7.12 -1.67 2.49
C ILE A 40 -8.06 -2.62 1.75
N THR A 41 -9.22 -2.13 1.30
CA THR A 41 -10.20 -2.99 0.64
C THR A 41 -9.78 -3.40 -0.78
N SER A 42 -8.94 -2.61 -1.46
CA SER A 42 -8.37 -2.95 -2.78
C SER A 42 -7.36 -4.09 -2.75
N MET A 43 -6.83 -4.45 -1.58
CA MET A 43 -5.90 -5.57 -1.40
C MET A 43 -6.40 -6.88 -2.00
N ARG A 44 -7.72 -7.14 -1.92
CA ARG A 44 -8.34 -8.31 -2.52
C ARG A 44 -8.10 -8.36 -4.03
N GLU A 45 -8.37 -7.27 -4.73
CA GLU A 45 -8.16 -7.20 -6.18
C GLU A 45 -6.67 -7.28 -6.54
N SER A 46 -5.79 -6.68 -5.72
CA SER A 46 -4.34 -6.83 -5.87
C SER A 46 -3.90 -8.29 -5.72
N ALA A 47 -4.41 -9.02 -4.73
CA ALA A 47 -4.09 -10.43 -4.53
C ALA A 47 -4.59 -11.30 -5.70
N LYS A 48 -5.76 -10.98 -6.27
CA LYS A 48 -6.31 -11.64 -7.48
C LYS A 48 -5.50 -11.37 -8.75
N ALA A 49 -4.63 -10.35 -8.77
CA ALA A 49 -3.79 -10.07 -9.93
C ALA A 49 -2.62 -11.08 -10.10
N GLY A 50 -2.32 -11.90 -9.08
CA GLY A 50 -1.25 -12.89 -9.09
C GLY A 50 -1.14 -13.71 -10.39
N PRO A 51 -2.20 -14.41 -10.84
CA PRO A 51 -2.20 -15.15 -12.09
C PRO A 51 -1.83 -14.33 -13.33
N ALA A 52 -2.35 -13.10 -13.45
CA ALA A 52 -2.06 -12.24 -14.58
C ALA A 52 -0.59 -11.78 -14.57
N LEU A 53 -0.06 -11.50 -13.38
CA LEU A 53 1.33 -11.06 -13.19
C LEU A 53 2.37 -12.15 -13.49
N THR A 54 1.97 -13.43 -13.50
CA THR A 54 2.83 -14.55 -13.87
C THR A 54 2.54 -15.14 -15.25
N GLY A 55 1.55 -14.60 -15.98
CA GLY A 55 1.15 -15.10 -17.29
C GLY A 55 0.27 -16.37 -17.26
N ASP A 56 -0.29 -16.71 -16.11
CA ASP A 56 -1.05 -17.94 -15.84
C ASP A 56 -2.59 -17.76 -15.79
N ALA A 57 -3.09 -16.55 -16.09
CA ALA A 57 -4.48 -16.14 -15.86
C ALA A 57 -5.60 -17.03 -16.44
N ALA A 58 -5.29 -17.94 -17.37
CA ALA A 58 -6.29 -18.80 -18.04
C ALA A 58 -6.36 -20.23 -17.48
N ASN A 59 -5.57 -20.59 -16.45
CA ASN A 59 -5.52 -21.97 -15.96
C ASN A 59 -6.55 -22.22 -14.83
N THR A 60 -6.92 -23.49 -14.62
CA THR A 60 -7.90 -23.89 -13.59
C THR A 60 -7.48 -23.49 -12.18
N PHE A 61 -6.18 -23.53 -11.91
CA PHE A 61 -5.63 -23.13 -10.60
C PHE A 61 -5.86 -21.65 -10.32
N ALA A 62 -5.69 -20.77 -11.32
CA ALA A 62 -5.91 -19.35 -11.22
C ALA A 62 -7.35 -19.03 -10.76
N HIS A 63 -8.34 -19.72 -11.32
CA HIS A 63 -9.73 -19.58 -10.89
C HIS A 63 -9.96 -20.01 -9.44
N SER A 64 -9.45 -21.19 -9.04
CA SER A 64 -9.57 -21.63 -7.63
C SER A 64 -8.83 -20.73 -6.65
N TYR A 65 -7.69 -20.17 -7.07
CA TYR A 65 -6.95 -19.18 -6.31
C TYR A 65 -7.76 -17.89 -6.13
N GLU A 66 -8.35 -17.34 -7.19
CA GLU A 66 -9.19 -16.13 -7.13
C GLU A 66 -10.43 -16.33 -6.24
N GLU A 67 -11.11 -17.47 -6.34
CA GLU A 67 -12.26 -17.81 -5.50
C GLU A 67 -11.89 -17.89 -4.01
N LEU A 68 -10.68 -18.36 -3.71
CA LEU A 68 -10.20 -18.46 -2.34
C LEU A 68 -9.73 -17.10 -1.80
N VAL A 69 -9.11 -16.27 -2.64
CA VAL A 69 -8.82 -14.87 -2.30
C VAL A 69 -10.11 -14.12 -1.94
N ASP A 70 -11.20 -14.30 -2.70
CA ASP A 70 -12.48 -13.67 -2.39
C ASP A 70 -13.05 -14.10 -1.02
N GLN A 71 -12.76 -15.32 -0.58
CA GLN A 71 -13.20 -15.85 0.73
C GLN A 71 -12.34 -15.36 1.90
N ILE A 72 -11.06 -15.06 1.66
CA ILE A 72 -10.09 -14.77 2.72
C ILE A 72 -9.83 -13.27 2.89
N PHE A 73 -9.82 -12.53 1.79
CA PHE A 73 -9.60 -11.08 1.77
C PHE A 73 -10.95 -10.36 1.88
N VAL A 74 -11.68 -10.61 2.97
CA VAL A 74 -12.99 -10.01 3.23
C VAL A 74 -12.82 -8.53 3.61
N PRO A 75 -13.34 -7.57 2.81
CA PRO A 75 -13.08 -6.14 2.99
C PRO A 75 -13.37 -5.60 4.40
N GLU A 76 -14.54 -5.94 4.96
CA GLU A 76 -14.94 -5.46 6.29
C GLU A 76 -14.09 -6.08 7.42
N GLU A 77 -13.62 -7.31 7.26
CA GLU A 77 -12.73 -7.94 8.24
C GLU A 77 -11.35 -7.29 8.21
N MET A 78 -10.81 -7.03 7.02
CA MET A 78 -9.53 -6.32 6.85
C MET A 78 -9.60 -4.91 7.43
N LEU A 79 -10.71 -4.20 7.20
CA LEU A 79 -10.93 -2.87 7.73
C LEU A 79 -11.11 -2.87 9.25
N GLY A 80 -11.83 -3.84 9.80
CA GLY A 80 -11.93 -4.05 11.24
C GLY A 80 -10.56 -4.31 11.87
N ARG A 81 -9.74 -5.16 11.23
CA ARG A 81 -8.38 -5.47 11.67
C ARG A 81 -7.46 -4.25 11.61
N ALA A 82 -7.57 -3.43 10.57
CA ALA A 82 -6.82 -2.18 10.43
C ALA A 82 -7.11 -1.23 11.60
N LEU A 83 -8.40 -1.04 11.94
CA LEU A 83 -8.81 -0.23 13.07
C LEU A 83 -8.23 -0.76 14.39
N ASP A 84 -8.23 -2.08 14.60
CA ASP A 84 -7.65 -2.68 15.81
C ASP A 84 -6.14 -2.42 15.92
N MET A 85 -5.41 -2.49 14.80
CA MET A 85 -3.98 -2.16 14.77
C MET A 85 -3.74 -0.68 15.03
N MET A 86 -4.50 0.19 14.36
CA MET A 86 -4.38 1.65 14.52
C MET A 86 -4.71 2.09 15.95
N GLU A 87 -5.73 1.51 16.59
CA GLU A 87 -6.03 1.78 18.00
C GLU A 87 -4.84 1.51 18.93
N ALA A 88 -4.01 0.52 18.59
CA ALA A 88 -2.85 0.16 19.39
C ALA A 88 -1.64 1.08 19.18
N VAL A 89 -1.48 1.70 18.01
CA VAL A 89 -0.23 2.40 17.64
C VAL A 89 -0.39 3.84 17.15
N MET A 90 -1.59 4.25 16.73
CA MET A 90 -1.87 5.56 16.12
C MET A 90 -2.17 6.62 17.19
N PRO A 91 -1.32 7.64 17.37
CA PRO A 91 -1.61 8.74 18.29
C PRO A 91 -2.81 9.58 17.81
N ALA A 92 -3.68 10.02 18.72
CA ALA A 92 -4.83 10.85 18.36
C ALA A 92 -4.45 12.14 17.61
N ALA A 93 -3.31 12.75 17.95
CA ALA A 93 -2.84 13.95 17.28
C ALA A 93 -2.57 13.74 15.78
N LEU A 94 -2.11 12.54 15.38
CA LEU A 94 -1.91 12.23 13.95
C LEU A 94 -3.24 12.02 13.22
N VAL A 95 -4.21 11.41 13.90
CA VAL A 95 -5.58 11.25 13.39
C VAL A 95 -6.22 12.62 13.17
N GLU A 96 -6.14 13.51 14.16
CA GLU A 96 -6.65 14.88 14.08
C GLU A 96 -5.94 15.67 12.97
N TYR A 97 -4.62 15.56 12.84
CA TYR A 97 -3.85 16.22 11.80
C TYR A 97 -4.30 15.80 10.40
N GLY A 98 -4.42 14.50 10.17
CA GLY A 98 -4.86 13.96 8.88
C GLY A 98 -6.30 14.35 8.54
N ILE A 99 -7.23 14.22 9.50
CA ILE A 99 -8.62 14.70 9.33
C ILE A 99 -8.64 16.20 9.02
N GLY A 100 -7.81 17.00 9.71
CA GLY A 100 -7.72 18.43 9.51
C GLY A 100 -7.30 18.81 8.10
N PHE A 101 -6.27 18.14 7.56
CA PHE A 101 -5.82 18.39 6.19
C PHE A 101 -6.84 17.93 5.15
N TYR A 102 -7.26 16.67 5.17
CA TYR A 102 -8.17 16.14 4.16
C TYR A 102 -9.60 16.72 4.29
N GLY A 103 -9.95 17.23 5.47
CA GLY A 103 -11.17 18.00 5.69
C GLY A 103 -11.13 19.45 5.20
N SER A 104 -9.95 19.98 4.83
CA SER A 104 -9.79 21.34 4.29
C SER A 104 -10.30 21.47 2.86
N ASP A 105 -10.49 22.71 2.39
CA ASP A 105 -10.90 22.98 1.00
C ASP A 105 -9.94 22.36 -0.04
N LEU A 106 -8.63 22.40 0.24
CA LEU A 106 -7.63 21.78 -0.64
C LEU A 106 -7.73 20.25 -0.59
N GLY A 107 -7.77 19.66 0.61
CA GLY A 107 -7.90 18.22 0.80
C GLY A 107 -9.11 17.64 0.08
N GLN A 108 -10.29 18.26 0.24
CA GLN A 108 -11.51 17.80 -0.43
C GLN A 108 -11.43 17.91 -1.95
N ARG A 109 -10.77 18.95 -2.49
CA ARG A 109 -10.55 19.08 -3.94
C ARG A 109 -9.62 17.99 -4.48
N LEU A 110 -8.57 17.63 -3.74
CA LEU A 110 -7.64 16.56 -4.11
C LEU A 110 -8.38 15.21 -4.15
N VAL A 111 -9.09 14.87 -3.09
CA VAL A 111 -9.88 13.63 -3.01
C VAL A 111 -10.91 13.54 -4.15
N ALA A 112 -11.54 14.67 -4.51
CA ALA A 112 -12.50 14.69 -5.60
C ALA A 112 -11.86 14.37 -6.96
N VAL A 113 -10.67 14.91 -7.26
CA VAL A 113 -9.99 14.63 -8.53
C VAL A 113 -9.36 13.23 -8.56
N GLU A 114 -8.85 12.75 -7.43
CA GLU A 114 -8.34 11.37 -7.28
C GLU A 114 -9.47 10.36 -7.54
N ASN A 115 -10.61 10.50 -6.87
CA ASN A 115 -11.77 9.62 -7.07
C ASN A 115 -12.31 9.69 -8.50
N ALA A 116 -12.41 10.89 -9.08
CA ALA A 116 -12.82 11.06 -10.47
C ALA A 116 -11.84 10.37 -11.43
N SER A 117 -10.55 10.36 -11.13
CA SER A 117 -9.54 9.72 -11.98
C SER A 117 -9.68 8.20 -12.04
N HIS A 118 -10.15 7.56 -10.95
CA HIS A 118 -10.39 6.12 -10.90
C HIS A 118 -11.61 5.67 -11.70
N MET A 119 -12.50 6.60 -12.07
CA MET A 119 -13.68 6.30 -12.91
C MET A 119 -13.34 6.22 -14.40
N THR A 120 -12.14 6.71 -14.81
CA THR A 120 -11.67 6.63 -16.19
C THR A 120 -10.95 5.30 -16.42
N PRO A 121 -11.21 4.59 -17.54
CA PRO A 121 -10.47 3.38 -17.89
C PRO A 121 -8.96 3.60 -17.89
N ASP A 122 -8.20 2.64 -17.37
CA ASP A 122 -6.74 2.80 -17.17
C ASP A 122 -5.99 3.16 -18.46
N ALA A 123 -6.31 2.50 -19.58
CA ALA A 123 -5.67 2.79 -20.86
C ALA A 123 -5.88 4.24 -21.34
N GLU A 124 -7.08 4.80 -21.14
CA GLU A 124 -7.39 6.19 -21.48
C GLU A 124 -6.68 7.16 -20.54
N ARG A 125 -6.70 6.85 -19.23
CA ARG A 125 -6.02 7.62 -18.19
C ARG A 125 -4.52 7.73 -18.46
N MET A 126 -3.88 6.60 -18.79
CA MET A 126 -2.44 6.55 -19.07
C MET A 126 -2.07 7.32 -20.33
N ALA A 127 -2.82 7.15 -21.43
CA ALA A 127 -2.57 7.88 -22.67
C ALA A 127 -2.64 9.40 -22.48
N LEU A 128 -3.68 9.89 -21.79
CA LEU A 128 -3.82 11.33 -21.51
C LEU A 128 -2.75 11.83 -20.52
N GLY A 129 -2.40 11.03 -19.52
CA GLY A 129 -1.33 11.36 -18.58
C GLY A 129 0.04 11.50 -19.26
N GLU A 130 0.36 10.63 -20.22
CA GLU A 130 1.60 10.70 -21.00
C GLU A 130 1.70 12.00 -21.82
N GLU A 131 0.59 12.40 -22.46
CA GLU A 131 0.52 13.67 -23.18
C GLU A 131 0.76 14.86 -22.26
N ILE A 132 0.17 14.84 -21.05
CA ILE A 132 0.37 15.89 -20.04
C ILE A 132 1.82 15.91 -19.57
N VAL A 133 2.43 14.76 -19.29
CA VAL A 133 3.84 14.69 -18.88
C VAL A 133 4.75 15.28 -19.96
N ALA A 134 4.54 14.93 -21.23
CA ALA A 134 5.33 15.47 -22.34
C ALA A 134 5.24 17.01 -22.42
N GLN A 135 4.04 17.57 -22.24
CA GLN A 135 3.84 19.03 -22.20
C GLN A 135 4.53 19.67 -20.99
N LEU A 136 4.40 19.06 -19.80
CA LEU A 136 5.02 19.57 -18.58
C LEU A 136 6.55 19.55 -18.64
N MET A 137 7.16 18.58 -19.34
CA MET A 137 8.62 18.53 -19.49
C MET A 137 9.19 19.80 -20.14
N GLU A 138 8.46 20.39 -21.08
CA GLU A 138 8.87 21.62 -21.77
C GLU A 138 8.38 22.88 -21.05
N ALA A 139 7.11 22.90 -20.65
CA ALA A 139 6.45 24.12 -20.18
C ALA A 139 6.57 24.35 -18.67
N ASN A 140 6.62 23.29 -17.86
CA ASN A 140 6.62 23.38 -16.40
C ASN A 140 7.32 22.16 -15.74
N PRO A 141 8.65 22.03 -15.88
CA PRO A 141 9.38 20.92 -15.29
C PRO A 141 9.40 20.93 -13.76
N ALA A 142 9.03 22.06 -13.12
CA ALA A 142 8.89 22.13 -11.67
C ALA A 142 7.75 21.23 -11.18
N ARG A 143 6.62 21.21 -11.88
CA ARG A 143 5.48 20.37 -11.54
C ARG A 143 5.77 18.87 -11.56
N ILE A 144 6.63 18.42 -12.49
CA ILE A 144 7.10 17.04 -12.52
C ILE A 144 7.93 16.72 -11.26
N LYS A 145 8.74 17.66 -10.78
CA LYS A 145 9.50 17.48 -9.54
C LYS A 145 8.58 17.39 -8.33
N ASP A 146 7.51 18.19 -8.30
CA ASP A 146 6.52 18.12 -7.23
C ASP A 146 5.81 16.76 -7.20
N TYR A 147 5.36 16.23 -8.35
CA TYR A 147 4.75 14.90 -8.40
C TYR A 147 5.67 13.78 -7.91
N ARG A 148 6.95 13.82 -8.28
CA ARG A 148 7.94 12.83 -7.81
C ARG A 148 8.17 12.93 -6.30
N ALA A 149 8.25 14.14 -5.78
CA ALA A 149 8.44 14.37 -4.35
C ALA A 149 7.21 13.94 -3.53
N MET A 150 5.99 14.18 -4.04
CA MET A 150 4.76 13.66 -3.43
C MET A 150 4.76 12.14 -3.36
N GLN A 151 5.17 11.44 -4.42
CA GLN A 151 5.26 9.97 -4.43
C GLN A 151 6.27 9.47 -3.39
N GLU A 152 7.45 10.07 -3.34
CA GLU A 152 8.49 9.72 -2.36
C GLU A 152 7.97 9.88 -0.92
N ALA A 153 7.23 10.96 -0.64
CA ALA A 153 6.72 11.26 0.69
C ALA A 153 5.73 10.21 1.23
N ILE A 154 5.03 9.47 0.35
CA ILE A 154 4.04 8.45 0.73
C ILE A 154 4.60 7.00 0.68
N GLY A 155 5.92 6.84 0.51
CA GLY A 155 6.60 5.54 0.44
C GLY A 155 7.07 5.13 -0.95
N GLY A 156 6.73 5.91 -1.97
CA GLY A 156 7.31 5.86 -3.31
C GLY A 156 7.24 4.51 -4.02
N THR A 157 8.18 4.34 -4.94
CA THR A 157 8.30 3.15 -5.78
C THR A 157 8.71 1.91 -4.99
N ASP A 158 9.37 2.07 -3.85
CA ASP A 158 9.81 0.96 -2.99
C ASP A 158 8.62 0.18 -2.45
N THR A 159 7.60 0.87 -1.94
CA THR A 159 6.38 0.25 -1.41
C THR A 159 5.62 -0.48 -2.52
N SER A 160 5.50 0.15 -3.69
CA SER A 160 4.83 -0.44 -4.86
C SER A 160 5.55 -1.68 -5.38
N LEU A 161 6.89 -1.63 -5.44
CA LEU A 161 7.73 -2.75 -5.85
C LEU A 161 7.61 -3.92 -4.87
N ALA A 162 7.70 -3.65 -3.56
CA ALA A 162 7.56 -4.68 -2.54
C ALA A 162 6.22 -5.40 -2.64
N ALA A 163 5.12 -4.65 -2.81
CA ALA A 163 3.78 -5.21 -3.00
C ALA A 163 3.70 -6.09 -4.26
N LEU A 164 4.21 -5.61 -5.40
CA LEU A 164 4.21 -6.35 -6.66
C LEU A 164 4.96 -7.69 -6.55
N ILE A 165 6.16 -7.67 -5.94
CA ILE A 165 6.98 -8.86 -5.73
C ILE A 165 6.28 -9.83 -4.79
N GLU A 166 5.68 -9.33 -3.72
CA GLU A 166 4.97 -10.18 -2.76
C GLU A 166 3.77 -10.89 -3.41
N ILE A 167 2.99 -10.19 -4.23
CA ILE A 167 1.86 -10.79 -4.97
C ILE A 167 2.37 -11.91 -5.90
N GLN A 168 3.41 -11.65 -6.70
CA GLN A 168 3.99 -12.64 -7.60
C GLN A 168 4.54 -13.86 -6.84
N LEU A 169 5.30 -13.61 -5.78
CA LEU A 169 5.90 -14.63 -4.93
C LEU A 169 4.83 -15.56 -4.35
N ARG A 170 3.79 -14.99 -3.72
CA ARG A 170 2.72 -15.76 -3.06
C ARG A 170 1.93 -16.60 -4.06
N TYR A 171 1.65 -16.07 -5.25
CA TYR A 171 0.98 -16.85 -6.28
C TYR A 171 1.84 -18.00 -6.82
N ILE A 172 3.13 -17.78 -7.10
CA ILE A 172 4.02 -18.84 -7.60
C ILE A 172 4.17 -19.96 -6.56
N MET A 173 4.39 -19.60 -5.28
CA MET A 173 4.48 -20.59 -4.21
C MET A 173 3.20 -21.41 -4.07
N ALA A 174 2.04 -20.74 -4.19
CA ALA A 174 0.74 -21.38 -4.18
C ALA A 174 0.57 -22.36 -5.36
N ALA A 175 0.98 -21.94 -6.56
CA ALA A 175 0.90 -22.75 -7.77
C ALA A 175 1.81 -24.00 -7.71
N ASP A 176 3.03 -23.85 -7.22
CA ASP A 176 3.97 -24.95 -7.02
C ASP A 176 3.42 -25.97 -6.01
N ALA A 177 2.93 -25.49 -4.86
CA ALA A 177 2.32 -26.35 -3.85
C ALA A 177 1.12 -27.14 -4.39
N ALA A 178 0.26 -26.52 -5.20
CA ALA A 178 -0.89 -27.18 -5.82
C ALA A 178 -0.50 -28.24 -6.86
N ARG A 179 0.69 -28.14 -7.46
CA ARG A 179 1.27 -29.17 -8.34
C ARG A 179 1.99 -30.28 -7.57
N GLY A 180 2.16 -30.13 -6.26
CA GLY A 180 3.03 -31.01 -5.46
C GLY A 180 4.51 -30.82 -5.76
N GLU A 181 4.86 -29.66 -6.33
CA GLU A 181 6.22 -29.26 -6.65
C GLU A 181 6.72 -28.28 -5.58
N GLN A 182 8.03 -28.26 -5.36
CA GLN A 182 8.68 -27.21 -4.59
C GLN A 182 9.97 -26.86 -5.32
N THR A 183 9.84 -26.07 -6.38
CA THR A 183 10.92 -25.82 -7.33
C THR A 183 12.00 -24.92 -6.73
N TYR A 184 11.56 -23.93 -5.94
CA TYR A 184 12.41 -22.94 -5.29
C TYR A 184 11.98 -22.74 -3.84
N SER A 185 12.95 -22.45 -2.97
CA SER A 185 12.65 -21.83 -1.67
C SER A 185 12.13 -20.40 -1.86
N GLU A 186 11.47 -19.86 -0.83
CA GLU A 186 10.97 -18.47 -0.85
C GLU A 186 12.09 -17.47 -1.14
N ASP A 187 13.26 -17.64 -0.51
CA ASP A 187 14.42 -16.76 -0.69
C ASP A 187 15.00 -16.82 -2.11
N GLU A 188 15.07 -18.02 -2.69
CA GLU A 188 15.53 -18.21 -4.08
C GLU A 188 14.56 -17.54 -5.05
N LEU A 189 13.26 -17.76 -4.87
CA LEU A 189 12.24 -17.17 -5.73
C LEU A 189 12.20 -15.65 -5.62
N ARG A 190 12.32 -15.10 -4.41
CA ARG A 190 12.45 -13.66 -4.18
C ARG A 190 13.68 -13.10 -4.90
N THR A 191 14.81 -13.79 -4.80
CA THR A 191 16.05 -13.41 -5.51
C THR A 191 15.87 -13.39 -7.03
N LEU A 192 15.17 -14.38 -7.58
CA LEU A 192 14.86 -14.47 -9.01
C LEU A 192 13.95 -13.32 -9.47
N LEU A 193 12.87 -13.05 -8.74
CA LEU A 193 11.94 -11.95 -9.05
C LEU A 193 12.66 -10.59 -9.04
N MET A 194 13.57 -10.39 -8.08
CA MET A 194 14.36 -9.17 -7.95
C MET A 194 15.41 -8.96 -9.07
N GLN A 195 15.71 -9.95 -9.92
CA GLN A 195 16.64 -9.76 -11.04
C GLN A 195 16.19 -8.68 -12.02
N SER A 196 14.88 -8.46 -12.13
CA SER A 196 14.28 -7.43 -13.00
C SER A 196 14.00 -6.12 -12.27
N GLU A 197 14.43 -5.96 -11.01
CA GLU A 197 14.14 -4.80 -10.17
C GLU A 197 14.37 -3.45 -10.87
N PRO A 198 15.52 -3.18 -11.53
CA PRO A 198 15.75 -1.88 -12.14
C PRO A 198 14.72 -1.52 -13.22
N GLN A 199 14.25 -2.53 -13.96
CA GLN A 199 13.25 -2.35 -15.02
C GLN A 199 11.86 -2.13 -14.42
N MET A 200 11.50 -2.90 -13.39
CA MET A 200 10.24 -2.73 -12.66
C MET A 200 10.15 -1.36 -11.99
N ARG A 201 11.22 -0.91 -11.34
CA ARG A 201 11.30 0.43 -10.74
C ARG A 201 11.05 1.53 -11.77
N ALA A 202 11.75 1.48 -12.91
CA ALA A 202 11.57 2.47 -13.96
C ALA A 202 10.13 2.50 -14.50
N HIS A 203 9.50 1.32 -14.62
CA HIS A 203 8.10 1.23 -15.01
C HIS A 203 7.15 1.83 -13.97
N LEU A 204 7.33 1.50 -12.68
CA LEU A 204 6.54 2.03 -11.57
C LEU A 204 6.67 3.54 -11.42
N ASP A 205 7.90 4.08 -11.52
CA ASP A 205 8.16 5.53 -11.50
C ASP A 205 7.42 6.23 -12.64
N SER A 206 7.49 5.66 -13.85
CA SER A 206 6.81 6.20 -15.03
C SER A 206 5.29 6.17 -14.85
N TYR A 207 4.76 5.02 -14.42
CA TYR A 207 3.32 4.82 -14.21
C TYR A 207 2.78 5.81 -13.18
N ALA A 208 3.45 5.91 -12.02
CA ALA A 208 3.04 6.80 -10.96
C ALA A 208 3.06 8.27 -11.44
N LEU A 209 4.11 8.70 -12.15
CA LEU A 209 4.21 10.06 -12.68
C LEU A 209 3.06 10.37 -13.64
N VAL A 210 2.77 9.46 -14.57
CA VAL A 210 1.68 9.59 -15.55
C VAL A 210 0.32 9.64 -14.83
N ALA A 211 0.10 8.78 -13.84
CA ALA A 211 -1.11 8.75 -13.03
C ALA A 211 -1.32 10.07 -12.28
N SER A 212 -0.29 10.59 -11.61
CA SER A 212 -0.32 11.89 -10.93
C SER A 212 -0.60 13.03 -11.91
N ALA A 213 0.05 13.02 -13.08
CA ALA A 213 -0.15 14.03 -14.10
C ALA A 213 -1.61 14.09 -14.56
N TYR A 214 -2.24 12.93 -14.76
CA TYR A 214 -3.66 12.86 -15.11
C TYR A 214 -4.56 13.29 -13.95
N ALA A 215 -4.39 12.72 -12.75
CA ALA A 215 -5.27 12.93 -11.61
C ALA A 215 -5.30 14.41 -11.20
N TYR A 216 -4.14 15.06 -11.18
CA TYR A 216 -3.99 16.42 -10.68
C TYR A 216 -4.00 17.50 -11.76
N ARG A 217 -4.24 17.15 -13.04
CA ARG A 217 -4.09 18.07 -14.19
C ARG A 217 -4.78 19.43 -14.03
N ASP A 218 -5.93 19.47 -13.35
CA ASP A 218 -6.76 20.66 -13.16
C ASP A 218 -6.49 21.39 -11.83
N ILE A 219 -5.59 20.87 -10.99
CA ILE A 219 -5.18 21.50 -9.73
C ILE A 219 -4.11 22.56 -10.00
N PRO A 220 -4.19 23.78 -9.44
CA PRO A 220 -3.16 24.81 -9.59
C PRO A 220 -1.79 24.38 -9.02
N ASP A 221 -0.69 24.90 -9.59
CA ASP A 221 0.67 24.60 -9.12
C ASP A 221 0.89 24.95 -7.64
N ALA A 222 0.32 26.06 -7.18
CA ALA A 222 0.42 26.48 -5.78
C ALA A 222 -0.26 25.47 -4.83
N ASP A 223 -1.38 24.89 -5.27
CA ASP A 223 -2.13 23.89 -4.51
C ASP A 223 -1.38 22.55 -4.50
N ILE A 224 -0.74 22.16 -5.62
CA ILE A 224 0.14 20.97 -5.67
C ILE A 224 1.35 21.12 -4.75
N LYS A 225 1.97 22.30 -4.74
CA LYS A 225 3.08 22.58 -3.84
C LYS A 225 2.64 22.51 -2.37
N ALA A 226 1.48 23.09 -2.04
CA ALA A 226 0.93 23.03 -0.69
C ALA A 226 0.63 21.59 -0.27
N TYR A 227 0.10 20.77 -1.17
CA TYR A 227 -0.11 19.34 -0.91
C TYR A 227 1.20 18.61 -0.65
N ARG A 228 2.21 18.81 -1.50
CA ARG A 228 3.54 18.24 -1.30
C ARG A 228 4.11 18.61 0.08
N GLU A 229 4.05 19.89 0.47
CA GLU A 229 4.55 20.35 1.76
C GLU A 229 3.85 19.67 2.95
N VAL A 230 2.55 19.36 2.82
CA VAL A 230 1.83 18.57 3.84
C VAL A 230 2.31 17.12 3.85
N LEU A 231 2.46 16.46 2.69
CA LEU A 231 2.98 15.09 2.62
C LEU A 231 4.40 14.97 3.19
N GLU A 232 5.21 16.02 3.02
CA GLU A 232 6.59 16.09 3.54
C GLU A 232 6.67 16.43 5.04
N SER A 233 5.55 16.78 5.69
CA SER A 233 5.53 17.08 7.13
C SER A 233 5.85 15.86 8.00
N ASP A 234 6.41 16.11 9.19
CA ASP A 234 6.76 15.03 10.13
C ASP A 234 5.52 14.25 10.59
N GLU A 235 4.39 14.94 10.76
CA GLU A 235 3.11 14.33 11.11
C GLU A 235 2.59 13.42 10.00
N MET A 236 2.53 13.91 8.75
CA MET A 236 2.01 13.11 7.64
C MET A 236 2.93 11.95 7.29
N ARG A 237 4.25 12.11 7.41
CA ARG A 237 5.19 10.99 7.27
C ARG A 237 4.92 9.88 8.27
N GLN A 238 4.70 10.21 9.54
CA GLN A 238 4.32 9.22 10.56
C GLN A 238 2.97 8.58 10.28
N VAL A 239 2.00 9.34 9.76
CA VAL A 239 0.71 8.80 9.31
C VAL A 239 0.92 7.72 8.25
N TYR A 240 1.65 8.02 7.16
CA TYR A 240 1.91 7.05 6.09
C TYR A 240 2.76 5.86 6.56
N GLU A 241 3.73 6.07 7.45
CA GLU A 241 4.54 4.99 8.03
C GLU A 241 3.66 3.97 8.77
N ILE A 242 2.78 4.45 9.66
CA ILE A 242 1.86 3.59 10.42
C ILE A 242 0.90 2.87 9.46
N LEU A 243 0.33 3.58 8.49
CA LEU A 243 -0.67 3.00 7.60
C LEU A 243 -0.08 1.98 6.62
N ASN A 244 1.12 2.24 6.11
CA ASN A 244 1.86 1.26 5.30
C ASN A 244 2.21 0.02 6.13
N ALA A 245 2.60 0.18 7.40
CA ALA A 245 2.85 -0.95 8.30
C ALA A 245 1.58 -1.77 8.57
N VAL A 246 0.45 -1.11 8.84
CA VAL A 246 -0.87 -1.75 9.01
C VAL A 246 -1.26 -2.52 7.75
N GLN A 247 -1.11 -1.92 6.58
CA GLN A 247 -1.40 -2.58 5.31
C GLN A 247 -0.52 -3.82 5.10
N ASN A 248 0.78 -3.73 5.37
CA ASN A 248 1.70 -4.85 5.25
C ASN A 248 1.33 -6.02 6.18
N GLU A 249 0.97 -5.71 7.42
CA GLU A 249 0.58 -6.74 8.40
C GLU A 249 -0.73 -7.43 8.00
N ILE A 250 -1.74 -6.67 7.57
CA ILE A 250 -3.00 -7.24 7.06
C ILE A 250 -2.72 -8.17 5.88
N MET A 251 -1.93 -7.69 4.91
CA MET A 251 -1.57 -8.49 3.73
C MET A 251 -0.87 -9.79 4.12
N ALA A 252 0.09 -9.73 5.06
CA ALA A 252 0.79 -10.91 5.56
C ALA A 252 -0.18 -11.91 6.22
N GLU A 253 -1.03 -11.47 7.14
CA GLU A 253 -2.04 -12.32 7.79
C GLU A 253 -2.99 -12.99 6.79
N ARG A 254 -3.42 -12.24 5.76
CA ARG A 254 -4.31 -12.78 4.72
C ARG A 254 -3.60 -13.81 3.84
N TYR A 255 -2.35 -13.56 3.45
CA TYR A 255 -1.58 -14.51 2.66
C TYR A 255 -1.20 -15.78 3.43
N GLU A 256 -0.93 -15.68 4.74
CA GLU A 256 -0.73 -16.86 5.59
C GLU A 256 -1.99 -17.73 5.62
N THR A 257 -3.16 -17.11 5.79
CA THR A 257 -4.45 -17.82 5.75
C THR A 257 -4.69 -18.45 4.37
N LEU A 258 -4.41 -17.71 3.29
CA LEU A 258 -4.53 -18.20 1.92
C LEU A 258 -3.66 -19.43 1.67
N ALA A 259 -2.39 -19.39 2.07
CA ALA A 259 -1.48 -20.52 1.95
C ALA A 259 -2.00 -21.75 2.70
N ALA A 260 -2.54 -21.57 3.92
CA ALA A 260 -3.09 -22.65 4.72
C ALA A 260 -4.33 -23.30 4.09
N GLU A 261 -5.21 -22.52 3.46
CA GLU A 261 -6.38 -23.05 2.76
C GLU A 261 -6.03 -23.70 1.41
N LEU A 262 -5.08 -23.13 0.66
CA LEU A 262 -4.58 -23.71 -0.60
C LEU A 262 -3.98 -25.10 -0.37
N ALA A 263 -3.25 -25.30 0.73
CA ALA A 263 -2.66 -26.60 1.08
C ALA A 263 -3.70 -27.72 1.31
N LYS A 264 -4.99 -27.37 1.47
CA LYS A 264 -6.10 -28.32 1.62
C LYS A 264 -6.75 -28.67 0.27
N LEU A 265 -6.45 -27.92 -0.78
CA LEU A 265 -7.01 -28.21 -2.11
C LEU A 265 -6.41 -29.49 -2.67
N PRO A 266 -7.22 -30.32 -3.36
CA PRO A 266 -6.70 -31.46 -4.07
C PRO A 266 -5.74 -30.98 -5.19
N PRO A 267 -4.68 -31.75 -5.51
CA PRO A 267 -3.76 -31.39 -6.58
C PRO A 267 -4.51 -31.19 -7.90
N VAL A 268 -4.20 -30.10 -8.60
CA VAL A 268 -4.78 -29.87 -9.94
C VAL A 268 -4.14 -30.90 -10.87
N GLN A 269 -4.90 -31.95 -11.22
CA GLN A 269 -4.44 -32.92 -12.22
C GLN A 269 -4.21 -32.19 -13.54
N SER A 270 -2.98 -32.29 -14.05
CA SER A 270 -2.66 -31.88 -15.41
C SER A 270 -3.56 -32.65 -16.38
N LEU A 271 -4.44 -31.91 -17.07
CA LEU A 271 -5.14 -32.39 -18.27
C LEU A 271 -4.20 -32.28 -19.48
#